data_AF-A0AAQ3MU37-F1
#
_entry.id   AF-A0AAQ3MU37-F1
#
_cell.length_a   1.000
_cell.length_b   1.000
_cell.length_c   1.000
_cell.angle_alpha   90.00
_cell.angle_beta   90.00
_cell.angle_gamma   90.00
#
_symmetry.space_group_name_H-M   'P 1'
#
loop_
_entity.id
_entity.type
_entity.pdbx_description
1 polymer ?
#
loop_
_entity_poly.entity_id
_entity_poly.type
_entity_poly.pdbx_seq_one_letter_code
_entity_poly.pdbx_strand_id
1 'polypeptide(L)'
;MEEYGAEEAESKENIWCRETVPKVFKIVCCTLPLSNTDLVSLLLASPSVHRTLLSCQPLWEVLNLRELKKAGNRLIAALSLPRYRHVKQINLEFARDVEDTHLMLIKDKCFSSLQSLESLNLNACQKISDTGIEAITSCCPQLKSFSIYWNIRVSDLGLQYIVKNCKHIVDLNISGCKNISDQGVQLIADNCPELESLNLTRCVKLTDEGLMSLLPKCLSLRSLNLYALSSFTDAAYRNLGLLSRLKFLDLCGAQNLSDEGLSCISKCKNLESLNLTWCTSVTDEGVISIAKGCTSLQFLRYINLRNL
;
A
#
# COMPACT_ATOMS: atom_id res chain seq x y z
N MET A 1 -53.90 -34.81 -9.24
CA MET A 1 -52.49 -35.26 -9.16
C MET A 1 -51.49 -34.19 -9.65
N GLU A 2 -51.93 -33.12 -10.33
CA GLU A 2 -51.02 -32.04 -10.76
C GLU A 2 -50.72 -30.98 -9.67
N GLU A 3 -51.60 -30.78 -8.68
CA GLU A 3 -51.36 -29.79 -7.59
C GLU A 3 -50.22 -30.19 -6.63
N TYR A 4 -50.03 -31.49 -6.36
CA TYR A 4 -48.97 -31.96 -5.45
C TYR A 4 -47.56 -31.75 -6.01
N GLY A 5 -47.39 -31.67 -7.33
CA GLY A 5 -46.08 -31.44 -7.96
C GLY A 5 -45.64 -29.98 -7.95
N ALA A 6 -46.60 -29.05 -7.91
CA ALA A 6 -46.34 -27.61 -7.90
C ALA A 6 -45.85 -27.12 -6.52
N GLU A 7 -46.49 -27.56 -5.44
CA GLU A 7 -46.08 -27.21 -4.06
C GLU A 7 -44.68 -27.76 -3.72
N GLU A 8 -44.35 -28.96 -4.18
CA GLU A 8 -43.06 -29.59 -3.91
C GLU A 8 -41.92 -28.91 -4.68
N ALA A 9 -42.17 -28.49 -5.93
CA ALA A 9 -41.25 -27.71 -6.75
C ALA A 9 -41.03 -26.29 -6.18
N GLU A 10 -42.12 -25.62 -5.77
CA GLU A 10 -42.07 -24.30 -5.14
C GLU A 10 -41.30 -24.37 -3.81
N SER A 11 -41.45 -25.45 -3.02
CA SER A 11 -40.67 -25.66 -1.79
C SER A 11 -39.16 -25.84 -2.04
N LYS A 12 -38.78 -26.61 -3.08
CA LYS A 12 -37.38 -26.86 -3.44
C LYS A 12 -36.71 -25.62 -4.01
N GLU A 13 -37.42 -24.85 -4.82
CA GLU A 13 -36.95 -23.59 -5.38
C GLU A 13 -36.76 -22.52 -4.29
N ASN A 14 -37.63 -22.52 -3.27
CA ASN A 14 -37.53 -21.66 -2.09
C ASN A 14 -36.34 -22.03 -1.20
N ILE A 15 -36.09 -23.32 -0.96
CA ILE A 15 -34.91 -23.82 -0.21
C ILE A 15 -33.62 -23.51 -0.98
N TRP A 16 -33.61 -23.75 -2.29
CA TRP A 16 -32.46 -23.44 -3.15
C TRP A 16 -32.09 -21.96 -3.07
N CYS A 17 -33.07 -21.06 -3.22
CA CYS A 17 -32.86 -19.62 -3.15
C CYS A 17 -32.48 -19.11 -1.74
N ARG A 18 -33.00 -19.71 -0.67
CA ARG A 18 -32.76 -19.25 0.72
C ARG A 18 -31.51 -19.81 1.37
N GLU A 19 -31.09 -21.01 1.00
CA GLU A 19 -29.96 -21.69 1.66
C GLU A 19 -28.80 -21.98 0.72
N THR A 20 -29.08 -22.54 -0.46
CA THR A 20 -28.04 -23.05 -1.34
C THR A 20 -27.33 -21.93 -2.09
N VAL A 21 -28.10 -21.00 -2.67
CA VAL A 21 -27.58 -19.81 -3.36
C VAL A 21 -26.64 -19.01 -2.44
N PRO A 22 -27.00 -18.66 -1.18
CA PRO A 22 -26.07 -18.03 -0.25
C PRO A 22 -24.79 -18.78 0.05
N LYS A 23 -24.87 -20.10 0.27
CA LYS A 23 -23.69 -20.92 0.56
C LYS A 23 -22.75 -20.96 -0.66
N VAL A 24 -23.29 -21.16 -1.86
CA VAL A 24 -22.52 -21.19 -3.11
C VAL A 24 -21.90 -19.82 -3.38
N PHE A 25 -22.66 -18.73 -3.30
CA PHE A 25 -22.12 -17.39 -3.50
C PHE A 25 -21.04 -17.07 -2.47
N LYS A 26 -21.20 -17.42 -1.19
CA LYS A 26 -20.16 -17.22 -0.18
C LYS A 26 -18.87 -17.96 -0.55
N ILE A 27 -18.94 -19.15 -1.13
CA ILE A 27 -17.76 -19.89 -1.61
C ILE A 27 -17.17 -19.19 -2.84
N VAL A 28 -17.97 -19.01 -3.90
CA VAL A 28 -17.53 -18.46 -5.19
C VAL A 28 -16.92 -17.07 -5.03
N CYS A 29 -17.59 -16.19 -4.29
CA CYS A 29 -17.18 -14.82 -4.03
C CYS A 29 -15.96 -14.69 -3.13
N CYS A 30 -15.73 -15.65 -2.22
CA CYS A 30 -14.48 -15.69 -1.44
C CYS A 30 -13.31 -16.27 -2.24
N THR A 31 -13.57 -16.99 -3.35
CA THR A 31 -12.55 -17.64 -4.18
C THR A 31 -12.22 -16.92 -5.48
N LEU A 32 -13.09 -16.02 -5.96
CA LEU A 32 -12.92 -15.29 -7.22
C LEU A 32 -12.90 -13.79 -6.96
N PRO A 33 -11.87 -13.06 -7.45
CA PRO A 33 -11.90 -11.60 -7.45
C PRO A 33 -12.90 -11.13 -8.51
N LEU A 34 -14.18 -11.06 -8.13
CA LEU A 34 -15.22 -10.48 -8.97
C LEU A 34 -14.93 -8.99 -9.12
N SER A 35 -14.98 -8.49 -10.36
CA SER A 35 -14.89 -7.04 -10.56
C SER A 35 -16.13 -6.37 -9.96
N ASN A 36 -16.03 -5.08 -9.61
CA ASN A 36 -17.19 -4.30 -9.18
C ASN A 36 -18.34 -4.34 -10.21
N THR A 37 -18.02 -4.51 -11.49
CA THR A 37 -19.00 -4.67 -12.57
C THR A 37 -19.75 -6.00 -12.48
N ASP A 38 -19.04 -7.09 -12.18
CA ASP A 38 -19.65 -8.43 -12.03
C ASP A 38 -20.58 -8.47 -10.83
N LEU A 39 -20.18 -7.85 -9.71
CA LEU A 39 -21.03 -7.73 -8.53
C LEU A 39 -22.31 -6.94 -8.81
N VAL A 40 -22.23 -5.85 -9.59
CA VAL A 40 -23.41 -5.07 -9.97
C VAL A 40 -24.33 -5.88 -10.90
N SER A 41 -23.79 -6.60 -11.88
CA SER A 41 -24.59 -7.48 -12.75
C SER A 41 -25.30 -8.58 -11.95
N LEU A 42 -24.62 -9.16 -10.96
CA LEU A 42 -25.21 -10.17 -10.09
C LEU A 42 -26.29 -9.59 -9.16
N LEU A 43 -26.13 -8.36 -8.67
CA LEU A 43 -27.17 -7.68 -7.90
C LEU A 43 -28.47 -7.47 -8.68
N LEU A 44 -28.40 -7.44 -10.01
CA LEU A 44 -29.56 -7.26 -10.91
C LEU A 44 -30.18 -8.59 -11.36
N ALA A 45 -29.55 -9.73 -11.07
CA ALA A 45 -29.99 -11.03 -11.58
C ALA A 45 -31.33 -11.50 -10.97
N SER A 46 -31.51 -11.35 -9.65
CA SER A 46 -32.77 -11.66 -8.97
C SER A 46 -32.85 -11.07 -7.55
N PRO A 47 -34.04 -10.91 -6.96
CA PRO A 47 -34.20 -10.45 -5.57
C PRO A 47 -33.57 -11.37 -4.52
N SER A 48 -33.53 -12.69 -4.77
CA SER A 48 -32.89 -13.67 -3.89
C SER A 48 -31.36 -13.54 -3.92
N VAL A 49 -30.77 -13.40 -5.11
CA VAL A 49 -29.34 -13.14 -5.29
C VAL A 49 -28.97 -11.78 -4.68
N HIS A 50 -29.80 -10.76 -4.86
CA HIS A 50 -29.59 -9.44 -4.26
C HIS A 50 -29.47 -9.50 -2.73
N ARG A 51 -30.44 -10.11 -2.05
CA ARG A 51 -30.43 -10.27 -0.59
C ARG A 51 -29.22 -11.07 -0.12
N THR A 52 -28.89 -12.12 -0.86
CA THR A 52 -27.73 -12.98 -0.60
C THR A 52 -26.42 -12.19 -0.65
N LEU A 53 -26.19 -11.44 -1.72
CA LEU A 53 -24.96 -10.66 -1.90
C LEU A 53 -24.81 -9.56 -0.86
N LEU A 54 -25.91 -8.89 -0.49
CA LEU A 54 -25.89 -7.88 0.57
C LEU A 54 -25.56 -8.47 1.95
N SER A 55 -25.95 -9.72 2.22
CA SER A 55 -25.61 -10.41 3.47
C SER A 55 -24.14 -10.89 3.51
N CYS A 56 -23.46 -10.93 2.36
CA CYS A 56 -22.07 -11.37 2.26
C CYS A 56 -21.11 -10.17 2.45
N GLN A 57 -20.86 -9.80 3.72
CA GLN A 57 -19.97 -8.68 4.06
C GLN A 57 -18.59 -8.70 3.38
N PRO A 58 -17.87 -9.85 3.26
CA PRO A 58 -16.52 -9.88 2.68
C PRO A 58 -16.43 -9.32 1.24
N LEU A 59 -17.51 -9.42 0.47
CA LEU A 59 -17.57 -8.90 -0.90
C LEU A 59 -17.43 -7.38 -0.99
N TRP A 60 -17.81 -6.68 0.07
CA TRP A 60 -17.90 -5.22 0.09
C TRP A 60 -16.78 -4.58 0.90
N GLU A 61 -15.82 -5.39 1.38
CA GLU A 61 -14.63 -4.91 2.08
C GLU A 61 -13.60 -4.30 1.11
N VAL A 62 -13.68 -4.62 -0.19
CA VAL A 62 -12.76 -4.12 -1.21
C VAL A 62 -13.52 -3.30 -2.25
N LEU A 63 -13.09 -2.05 -2.45
CA LEU A 63 -13.61 -1.17 -3.48
C LEU A 63 -12.51 -0.83 -4.48
N ASN A 64 -12.51 -1.51 -5.62
CA ASN A 64 -11.52 -1.30 -6.68
C ASN A 64 -12.08 -0.42 -7.82
N LEU A 65 -11.54 0.78 -7.98
CA LEU A 65 -11.87 1.72 -9.05
C LEU A 65 -10.63 2.09 -9.89
N ARG A 66 -9.63 1.20 -9.92
CA ARG A 66 -8.41 1.36 -10.72
C ARG A 66 -8.75 1.65 -12.18
N GLU A 67 -8.06 2.64 -12.76
CA GLU A 67 -8.16 3.05 -14.17
C GLU A 67 -9.58 3.48 -14.63
N LEU A 68 -10.55 3.61 -13.72
CA LEU A 68 -11.91 4.01 -14.07
C LEU A 68 -12.01 5.52 -14.32
N LYS A 69 -12.88 5.89 -15.27
CA LYS A 69 -13.29 7.28 -15.49
C LYS A 69 -14.37 7.70 -14.48
N LYS A 70 -14.33 8.96 -14.06
CA LYS A 70 -15.23 9.54 -13.05
C LYS A 70 -15.13 8.77 -11.72
N ALA A 71 -13.95 8.24 -11.42
CA ALA A 71 -13.71 7.44 -10.23
C ALA A 71 -14.00 8.20 -8.94
N GLY A 72 -13.74 9.52 -8.89
CA GLY A 72 -14.06 10.33 -7.71
C GLY A 72 -15.56 10.33 -7.39
N ASN A 73 -16.40 10.58 -8.40
CA ASN A 73 -17.85 10.53 -8.26
C ASN A 73 -18.37 9.12 -7.96
N ARG A 74 -17.78 8.09 -8.59
CA ARG A 74 -18.11 6.68 -8.32
C ARG A 74 -17.78 6.29 -6.89
N LEU A 75 -16.65 6.76 -6.36
CA LEU A 75 -16.22 6.52 -4.99
C LEU A 75 -17.21 7.12 -4.00
N ILE A 76 -17.58 8.39 -4.19
CA ILE A 76 -18.59 9.06 -3.33
C ILE A 76 -19.92 8.30 -3.37
N ALA A 77 -20.40 7.95 -4.57
CA ALA A 77 -21.64 7.21 -4.74
C ALA A 77 -21.58 5.83 -4.07
N ALA A 78 -20.46 5.12 -4.20
CA ALA A 78 -20.26 3.81 -3.58
C ALA A 78 -20.24 3.91 -2.05
N LEU A 79 -19.46 4.83 -1.47
CA LEU A 79 -19.34 4.98 -0.03
C LEU A 79 -20.62 5.47 0.65
N SER A 80 -21.55 6.06 -0.12
CA SER A 80 -22.90 6.42 0.34
C SER A 80 -23.82 5.21 0.51
N LEU A 81 -23.46 4.04 -0.02
CA LEU A 81 -24.28 2.83 0.05
C LEU A 81 -24.01 2.04 1.33
N PRO A 82 -25.05 1.55 2.04
CA PRO A 82 -24.88 0.83 3.31
C PRO A 82 -23.96 -0.39 3.23
N ARG A 83 -23.87 -1.04 2.07
CA ARG A 83 -23.02 -2.22 1.85
C ARG A 83 -21.52 -1.93 2.01
N TYR A 84 -21.08 -0.69 1.77
CA TYR A 84 -19.67 -0.29 1.88
C TYR A 84 -19.33 0.36 3.24
N ARG A 85 -20.20 0.24 4.24
CA ARG A 85 -19.99 0.84 5.57
C ARG A 85 -18.76 0.29 6.33
N HIS A 86 -18.28 -0.89 5.93
CA HIS A 86 -17.11 -1.56 6.51
C HIS A 86 -16.04 -1.84 5.45
N VAL A 87 -15.87 -0.92 4.49
CA VAL A 87 -14.81 -1.07 3.49
C VAL A 87 -13.45 -1.04 4.18
N LYS A 88 -12.61 -2.03 3.85
CA LYS A 88 -11.24 -2.17 4.38
C LYS A 88 -10.19 -1.76 3.37
N GLN A 89 -10.48 -1.85 2.07
CA GLN A 89 -9.51 -1.54 1.02
C GLN A 89 -10.14 -0.71 -0.08
N ILE A 90 -9.48 0.38 -0.46
CA ILE A 90 -9.86 1.22 -1.60
C ILE A 90 -8.68 1.32 -2.55
N ASN A 91 -8.90 0.96 -3.82
CA ASN A 91 -7.90 1.11 -4.88
C ASN A 91 -8.37 2.12 -5.93
N LEU A 92 -7.67 3.25 -6.02
CA LEU A 92 -7.86 4.32 -7.01
C LEU A 92 -6.66 4.47 -7.94
N GLU A 93 -5.81 3.44 -8.05
CA GLU A 93 -4.62 3.51 -8.89
C GLU A 93 -4.97 3.92 -10.34
N PHE A 94 -4.24 4.90 -10.89
CA PHE A 94 -4.49 5.50 -12.20
C PHE A 94 -5.88 6.13 -12.40
N ALA A 95 -6.64 6.38 -11.34
CA ALA A 95 -7.89 7.12 -11.39
C ALA A 95 -7.62 8.64 -11.51
N ARG A 96 -7.14 9.06 -12.69
CA ARG A 96 -6.60 10.42 -12.93
C ARG A 96 -7.60 11.58 -12.73
N ASP A 97 -8.90 11.29 -12.64
CA ASP A 97 -9.92 12.30 -12.36
C ASP A 97 -10.09 12.65 -10.88
N VAL A 98 -9.57 11.81 -9.96
CA VAL A 98 -9.68 12.04 -8.52
C VAL A 98 -8.83 13.25 -8.11
N GLU A 99 -9.43 14.14 -7.33
CA GLU A 99 -8.87 15.42 -6.87
C GLU A 99 -9.39 15.76 -5.47
N ASP A 100 -8.81 16.77 -4.83
CA ASP A 100 -9.09 17.12 -3.42
C ASP A 100 -10.57 17.36 -3.13
N THR A 101 -11.31 17.96 -4.06
CA THR A 101 -12.76 18.22 -3.92
C THR A 101 -13.55 16.94 -3.67
N HIS A 102 -13.18 15.83 -4.31
CA HIS A 102 -13.81 14.54 -4.08
C HIS A 102 -13.52 14.01 -2.67
N LEU A 103 -12.27 14.13 -2.20
CA LEU A 103 -11.86 13.64 -0.89
C LEU A 103 -12.48 14.48 0.25
N MET A 104 -12.62 15.79 0.05
CA MET A 104 -13.36 16.67 0.97
C MET A 104 -14.84 16.28 1.05
N LEU A 105 -15.49 16.03 -0.09
CA LEU A 105 -16.88 15.55 -0.09
C LEU A 105 -17.04 14.19 0.61
N ILE A 106 -16.06 13.30 0.49
CA ILE A 106 -16.04 12.02 1.20
C ILE A 106 -15.94 12.25 2.71
N LYS A 107 -15.06 13.17 3.15
CA LYS A 107 -14.97 13.56 4.55
C LYS A 107 -16.31 14.06 5.09
N ASP A 108 -16.99 14.91 4.33
CA ASP A 108 -18.25 15.52 4.80
C ASP A 108 -19.43 14.55 4.80
N LYS A 109 -19.49 13.63 3.82
CA LYS A 109 -20.69 12.79 3.59
C LYS A 109 -20.54 11.33 3.96
N CYS A 110 -19.32 10.81 3.93
CA CYS A 110 -19.02 9.38 3.96
C CYS A 110 -18.01 8.98 5.06
N PHE A 111 -17.78 9.86 6.05
CA PHE A 111 -16.84 9.63 7.16
C PHE A 111 -17.03 8.27 7.86
N SER A 112 -18.27 7.87 8.08
CA SER A 112 -18.62 6.63 8.80
C SER A 112 -18.24 5.36 8.04
N SER A 113 -18.18 5.41 6.70
CA SER A 113 -17.83 4.26 5.86
C SER A 113 -16.33 3.94 5.90
N LEU A 114 -15.48 4.92 6.29
CA LEU A 114 -14.02 4.79 6.25
C LEU A 114 -13.38 4.44 7.59
N GLN A 115 -14.17 4.29 8.65
CA GLN A 115 -13.66 4.01 10.00
C GLN A 115 -12.92 2.66 10.12
N SER A 116 -13.21 1.72 9.22
CA SER A 116 -12.57 0.41 9.16
C SER A 116 -11.57 0.29 8.01
N LEU A 117 -11.22 1.39 7.32
CA LEU A 117 -10.32 1.35 6.18
C LEU A 117 -8.89 1.03 6.64
N GLU A 118 -8.32 -0.05 6.10
CA GLU A 118 -6.98 -0.54 6.42
C GLU A 118 -5.98 -0.28 5.28
N SER A 119 -6.43 -0.22 4.02
CA SER A 119 -5.58 0.02 2.86
C SER A 119 -6.18 1.06 1.91
N LEU A 120 -5.36 2.05 1.53
CA LEU A 120 -5.73 3.09 0.58
C LEU A 120 -4.63 3.27 -0.47
N ASN A 121 -4.96 2.99 -1.72
CA ASN A 121 -4.08 3.20 -2.86
C ASN A 121 -4.58 4.37 -3.72
N LEU A 122 -3.79 5.46 -3.75
CA LEU A 122 -3.99 6.69 -4.52
C LEU A 122 -2.93 6.88 -5.61
N ASN A 123 -2.25 5.81 -6.02
CA ASN A 123 -1.18 5.85 -7.00
C ASN A 123 -1.59 6.54 -8.30
N ALA A 124 -0.74 7.44 -8.80
CA ALA A 124 -0.99 8.23 -10.00
C ALA A 124 -2.26 9.13 -9.99
N CYS A 125 -2.88 9.36 -8.82
CA CYS A 125 -3.89 10.39 -8.63
C CYS A 125 -3.24 11.78 -8.50
N GLN A 126 -2.72 12.30 -9.61
CA GLN A 126 -1.83 13.47 -9.63
C GLN A 126 -2.48 14.81 -9.25
N LYS A 127 -3.82 14.87 -9.18
CA LYS A 127 -4.54 16.08 -8.79
C LYS A 127 -4.72 16.23 -7.27
N ILE A 128 -4.42 15.18 -6.50
CA ILE A 128 -4.49 15.21 -5.04
C ILE A 128 -3.30 15.99 -4.48
N SER A 129 -3.54 16.88 -3.52
CA SER A 129 -2.52 17.62 -2.76
C SER A 129 -2.57 17.27 -1.27
N ASP A 130 -1.74 17.93 -0.46
CA ASP A 130 -1.75 17.81 1.00
C ASP A 130 -3.15 18.03 1.61
N THR A 131 -3.98 18.89 1.01
CA THR A 131 -5.36 19.14 1.46
C THR A 131 -6.27 17.92 1.28
N GLY A 132 -6.14 17.21 0.16
CA GLY A 132 -6.86 15.96 -0.07
C GLY A 132 -6.37 14.84 0.86
N ILE A 133 -5.07 14.80 1.15
CA ILE A 133 -4.48 13.86 2.12
C ILE A 133 -5.03 14.12 3.52
N GLU A 134 -5.08 15.37 3.97
CA GLU A 134 -5.70 15.73 5.25
C GLU A 134 -7.16 15.26 5.30
N ALA A 135 -7.92 15.56 4.24
CA ALA A 135 -9.33 15.24 4.18
C ALA A 135 -9.57 13.73 4.33
N ILE A 136 -8.91 12.90 3.53
CA ILE A 136 -9.15 11.45 3.53
C ILE A 136 -8.58 10.77 4.76
N THR A 137 -7.36 11.12 5.19
CA THR A 137 -6.70 10.47 6.35
C THR A 137 -7.42 10.77 7.65
N SER A 138 -8.03 11.96 7.80
CA SER A 138 -8.85 12.30 8.97
C SER A 138 -10.06 11.37 9.17
N CYS A 139 -10.45 10.63 8.14
CA CYS A 139 -11.56 9.67 8.17
C CYS A 139 -11.12 8.21 8.42
N CYS A 140 -9.81 7.93 8.41
CA CYS A 140 -9.27 6.56 8.35
C CYS A 140 -8.32 6.25 9.53
N PRO A 141 -8.82 6.15 10.77
CA PRO A 141 -7.97 5.96 11.96
C PRO A 141 -7.27 4.58 11.98
N GLN A 142 -7.82 3.58 11.27
CA GLN A 142 -7.32 2.21 11.21
C GLN A 142 -6.42 1.93 10.01
N LEU A 143 -5.98 2.98 9.31
CA LEU A 143 -5.18 2.83 8.09
C LEU A 143 -3.80 2.22 8.41
N LYS A 144 -3.47 1.14 7.70
CA LYS A 144 -2.21 0.39 7.83
C LYS A 144 -1.34 0.47 6.59
N SER A 145 -1.94 0.49 5.41
CA SER A 145 -1.24 0.59 4.14
C SER A 145 -1.70 1.83 3.38
N PHE A 146 -0.74 2.69 3.02
CA PHE A 146 -1.00 3.90 2.26
C PHE A 146 -0.01 4.05 1.11
N SER A 147 -0.52 4.24 -0.09
CA SER A 147 0.30 4.39 -1.30
C SER A 147 -0.16 5.59 -2.11
N ILE A 148 0.76 6.51 -2.42
CA ILE A 148 0.51 7.64 -3.32
C ILE A 148 1.75 7.95 -4.16
N TYR A 149 2.12 7.03 -5.05
CA TYR A 149 3.32 7.26 -5.85
C TYR A 149 3.17 8.40 -6.86
N TRP A 150 4.30 8.98 -7.24
CA TRP A 150 4.49 9.98 -8.29
C TRP A 150 3.58 11.21 -8.15
N ASN A 151 3.31 11.60 -6.90
CA ASN A 151 2.54 12.79 -6.61
C ASN A 151 3.47 13.97 -6.29
N ILE A 152 3.50 14.97 -7.18
CA ILE A 152 4.34 16.16 -7.01
C ILE A 152 3.69 17.25 -6.13
N ARG A 153 2.43 17.10 -5.76
CA ARG A 153 1.65 18.05 -4.96
C ARG A 153 1.59 17.67 -3.48
N VAL A 154 2.08 16.49 -3.13
CA VAL A 154 2.24 16.04 -1.75
C VAL A 154 3.63 16.40 -1.24
N SER A 155 3.68 16.98 -0.05
CA SER A 155 4.89 17.42 0.64
C SER A 155 4.97 16.82 2.04
N ASP A 156 5.93 17.29 2.84
CA ASP A 156 6.06 16.93 4.26
C ASP A 156 4.79 17.25 5.06
N LEU A 157 3.99 18.22 4.63
CA LEU A 157 2.70 18.55 5.25
C LEU A 157 1.68 17.40 5.08
N GLY A 158 1.62 16.76 3.90
CA GLY A 158 0.80 15.57 3.68
C GLY A 158 1.21 14.42 4.59
N LEU A 159 2.51 14.20 4.77
CA LEU A 159 3.03 13.21 5.72
C LEU A 159 2.66 13.55 7.17
N GLN A 160 2.73 14.83 7.56
CA GLN A 160 2.29 15.29 8.87
C GLN A 160 0.84 14.91 9.15
N TYR A 161 -0.06 15.05 8.17
CA TYR A 161 -1.46 14.65 8.31
C TYR A 161 -1.61 13.13 8.42
N ILE A 162 -0.89 12.36 7.60
CA ILE A 162 -0.92 10.89 7.68
C ILE A 162 -0.51 10.43 9.08
N VAL A 163 0.65 10.85 9.57
CA VAL A 163 1.16 10.38 10.87
C VAL A 163 0.34 10.91 12.04
N LYS A 164 -0.32 12.07 11.89
CA LYS A 164 -1.25 12.62 12.89
C LYS A 164 -2.51 11.77 13.01
N ASN A 165 -3.11 11.37 11.88
CA ASN A 165 -4.43 10.75 11.84
C ASN A 165 -4.38 9.21 11.85
N CYS A 166 -3.32 8.60 11.33
CA CYS A 166 -3.19 7.15 11.13
C CYS A 166 -2.02 6.60 11.95
N LYS A 167 -2.31 5.96 13.08
CA LYS A 167 -1.29 5.50 14.07
C LYS A 167 -0.78 4.08 13.85
N HIS A 168 -1.34 3.37 12.88
CA HIS A 168 -1.06 1.95 12.64
C HIS A 168 -0.43 1.70 11.26
N ILE A 169 0.27 2.69 10.71
CA ILE A 169 0.91 2.55 9.39
C ILE A 169 2.04 1.52 9.46
N VAL A 170 1.91 0.47 8.65
CA VAL A 170 2.83 -0.65 8.50
C VAL A 170 3.46 -0.67 7.10
N ASP A 171 2.74 -0.21 6.07
CA ASP A 171 3.21 -0.13 4.69
C ASP A 171 2.97 1.27 4.13
N LEU A 172 4.06 1.93 3.71
CA LEU A 172 4.02 3.29 3.18
C LEU A 172 4.78 3.38 1.87
N ASN A 173 4.08 3.75 0.80
CA ASN A 173 4.68 4.01 -0.50
C ASN A 173 4.45 5.46 -0.92
N ILE A 174 5.54 6.23 -0.90
CA ILE A 174 5.59 7.65 -1.29
C ILE A 174 6.60 7.88 -2.41
N SER A 175 6.91 6.81 -3.16
CA SER A 175 7.87 6.88 -4.26
C SER A 175 7.51 7.95 -5.28
N GLY A 176 8.49 8.70 -5.76
CA GLY A 176 8.31 9.75 -6.76
C GLY A 176 7.65 11.03 -6.22
N CYS A 177 7.34 11.11 -4.92
CA CYS A 177 6.91 12.35 -4.27
C CYS A 177 8.11 13.27 -4.05
N LYS A 178 8.45 14.07 -5.07
CA LYS A 178 9.66 14.91 -5.13
C LYS A 178 9.72 16.04 -4.11
N ASN A 179 8.60 16.34 -3.44
CA ASN A 179 8.52 17.40 -2.45
C ASN A 179 8.61 16.91 -1.00
N ILE A 180 8.88 15.62 -0.79
CA ILE A 180 9.18 15.05 0.53
C ILE A 180 10.68 15.21 0.82
N SER A 181 11.00 15.77 1.98
CA SER A 181 12.36 16.01 2.47
C SER A 181 12.68 15.16 3.71
N ASP A 182 13.89 15.33 4.26
CA ASP A 182 14.31 14.66 5.49
C ASP A 182 13.37 14.98 6.67
N GLN A 183 12.74 16.16 6.70
CA GLN A 183 11.74 16.51 7.69
C GLN A 183 10.50 15.60 7.62
N GLY A 184 10.04 15.29 6.40
CA GLY A 184 8.93 14.35 6.20
C GLY A 184 9.27 12.94 6.67
N VAL A 185 10.49 12.48 6.39
CA VAL A 185 10.97 11.16 6.84
C VAL A 185 11.16 11.11 8.36
N GLN A 186 11.63 12.20 8.99
CA GLN A 186 11.69 12.33 10.44
C GLN A 186 10.30 12.17 11.08
N LEU A 187 9.25 12.76 10.49
CA LEU A 187 7.87 12.59 10.97
C LEU A 187 7.42 11.14 10.95
N ILE A 188 7.78 10.39 9.89
CA ILE A 188 7.51 8.94 9.80
C ILE A 188 8.27 8.20 10.91
N ALA A 189 9.57 8.49 11.07
CA ALA A 189 10.42 7.87 12.08
C ALA A 189 9.87 8.06 13.51
N ASP A 190 9.30 9.22 13.80
CA ASP A 190 8.79 9.58 15.12
C ASP A 190 7.42 8.97 15.45
N ASN A 191 6.66 8.57 14.44
CA ASN A 191 5.25 8.19 14.61
C ASN A 191 4.89 6.79 14.11
N CYS A 192 5.77 6.12 13.36
CA CYS A 192 5.51 4.81 12.74
C CYS A 192 6.56 3.75 13.16
N PRO A 193 6.62 3.35 14.45
CA PRO A 193 7.58 2.34 14.93
C PRO A 193 7.27 0.91 14.41
N GLU A 194 6.02 0.66 14.01
CA GLU A 194 5.56 -0.61 13.45
C GLU A 194 5.73 -0.71 11.92
N LEU A 195 6.39 0.29 11.29
CA LEU A 195 6.59 0.32 9.84
C LEU A 195 7.42 -0.89 9.39
N GLU A 196 6.84 -1.73 8.55
CA GLU A 196 7.47 -2.93 7.98
C GLU A 196 7.92 -2.72 6.52
N SER A 197 7.27 -1.83 5.78
CA SER A 197 7.54 -1.60 4.36
C SER A 197 7.56 -0.10 4.05
N LEU A 198 8.66 0.38 3.49
CA LEU A 198 8.82 1.77 3.08
C LEU A 198 9.40 1.88 1.68
N ASN A 199 8.75 2.67 0.83
CA ASN A 199 9.25 2.98 -0.50
C ASN A 199 9.48 4.49 -0.68
N LEU A 200 10.76 4.86 -0.76
CA LEU A 200 11.27 6.23 -0.96
C LEU A 200 11.85 6.44 -2.36
N THR A 201 11.67 5.49 -3.27
CA THR A 201 12.20 5.54 -4.64
C THR A 201 11.98 6.92 -5.27
N ARG A 202 13.03 7.56 -5.80
CA ARG A 202 12.97 8.87 -6.46
C ARG A 202 12.41 10.03 -5.59
N CYS A 203 12.47 9.95 -4.26
CA CYS A 203 12.32 11.09 -3.36
C CYS A 203 13.62 11.93 -3.33
N VAL A 204 13.87 12.67 -4.41
CA VAL A 204 15.17 13.30 -4.71
C VAL A 204 15.65 14.39 -3.75
N LYS A 205 14.82 14.84 -2.81
CA LYS A 205 15.19 15.83 -1.78
C LYS A 205 15.77 15.20 -0.51
N LEU A 206 15.77 13.87 -0.41
CA LEU A 206 16.32 13.18 0.75
C LEU A 206 17.85 13.24 0.77
N THR A 207 18.41 13.36 1.97
CA THR A 207 19.84 13.28 2.24
C THR A 207 20.13 12.25 3.34
N ASP A 208 21.40 12.08 3.69
CA ASP A 208 21.82 11.16 4.74
C ASP A 208 21.04 11.38 6.05
N GLU A 209 20.65 12.62 6.37
CA GLU A 209 19.88 12.97 7.57
C GLU A 209 18.53 12.23 7.65
N GLY A 210 17.84 12.07 6.52
CA GLY A 210 16.56 11.37 6.46
C GLY A 210 16.68 9.89 6.82
N LEU A 211 17.70 9.19 6.32
CA LEU A 211 17.92 7.79 6.68
C LEU A 211 18.52 7.64 8.08
N MET A 212 19.42 8.53 8.47
CA MET A 212 20.02 8.51 9.80
C MET A 212 18.99 8.69 10.92
N SER A 213 17.92 9.46 10.67
CA SER A 213 16.81 9.62 11.62
C SER A 213 15.82 8.44 11.61
N LEU A 214 15.55 7.87 10.44
CA LEU A 214 14.60 6.77 10.24
C LEU A 214 15.08 5.44 10.82
N LEU A 215 16.28 5.01 10.43
CA LEU A 215 16.76 3.65 10.65
C LEU A 215 16.84 3.25 12.14
N PRO A 216 17.24 4.13 13.08
CA PRO A 216 17.25 3.77 14.50
C PRO A 216 15.87 3.61 15.13
N LYS A 217 14.81 4.17 14.52
CA LYS A 217 13.45 4.20 15.09
C LYS A 217 12.52 3.16 14.45
N CYS A 218 12.66 2.89 13.16
CA CYS A 218 11.82 1.94 12.42
C CYS A 218 12.45 0.52 12.37
N LEU A 219 12.69 -0.08 13.53
CA LEU A 219 13.36 -1.38 13.66
C LEU A 219 12.52 -2.58 13.16
N SER A 220 11.23 -2.35 12.88
CA SER A 220 10.31 -3.35 12.32
C SER A 220 10.46 -3.53 10.81
N LEU A 221 11.24 -2.67 10.13
CA LEU A 221 11.39 -2.69 8.67
C LEU A 221 11.84 -4.05 8.14
N ARG A 222 11.07 -4.55 7.17
CA ARG A 222 11.31 -5.77 6.39
C ARG A 222 11.65 -5.45 4.94
N SER A 223 11.11 -4.36 4.40
CA SER A 223 11.31 -3.93 3.02
C SER A 223 11.64 -2.44 2.95
N LEU A 224 12.76 -2.11 2.32
CA LEU A 224 13.18 -0.73 2.10
C LEU A 224 13.61 -0.52 0.64
N ASN A 225 12.92 0.38 -0.06
CA ASN A 225 13.25 0.73 -1.45
C ASN A 225 13.86 2.14 -1.51
N LEU A 226 15.13 2.22 -1.93
CA LEU A 226 15.90 3.46 -2.07
C LEU A 226 16.38 3.68 -3.51
N TYR A 227 15.72 3.05 -4.49
CA TYR A 227 16.09 3.14 -5.90
C TYR A 227 16.13 4.60 -6.38
N ALA A 228 17.21 4.92 -7.11
CA ALA A 228 17.45 6.23 -7.72
C ALA A 228 17.49 7.39 -6.70
N LEU A 229 18.18 7.16 -5.58
CA LEU A 229 18.55 8.15 -4.58
C LEU A 229 20.08 8.29 -4.53
N SER A 230 20.64 9.05 -5.46
CA SER A 230 22.10 9.22 -5.60
C SER A 230 22.71 10.21 -4.58
N SER A 231 21.89 10.90 -3.78
CA SER A 231 22.34 11.84 -2.77
C SER A 231 22.95 11.16 -1.55
N PHE A 232 22.63 9.89 -1.31
CA PHE A 232 23.08 9.18 -0.11
C PHE A 232 24.54 8.73 -0.18
N THR A 233 25.28 8.96 0.90
CA THR A 233 26.65 8.43 1.09
C THR A 233 26.66 7.24 2.05
N ASP A 234 27.83 6.65 2.28
CA ASP A 234 28.03 5.60 3.29
C ASP A 234 27.49 5.98 4.68
N ALA A 235 27.45 7.28 5.04
CA ALA A 235 26.91 7.74 6.31
C ALA A 235 25.41 7.41 6.45
N ALA A 236 24.62 7.51 5.38
CA ALA A 236 23.19 7.19 5.38
C ALA A 236 22.93 5.72 5.76
N TYR A 237 23.85 4.84 5.37
CA TYR A 237 23.71 3.39 5.50
C TYR A 237 24.28 2.83 6.80
N ARG A 238 24.98 3.64 7.61
CA ARG A 238 25.64 3.21 8.86
C ARG A 238 24.71 2.46 9.82
N ASN A 239 23.44 2.87 9.88
CA ASN A 239 22.44 2.30 10.77
C ASN A 239 21.62 1.15 10.15
N LEU A 240 21.87 0.76 8.90
CA LEU A 240 21.12 -0.34 8.28
C LEU A 240 21.31 -1.65 9.04
N GLY A 241 22.51 -1.88 9.59
CA GLY A 241 22.81 -3.05 10.40
C GLY A 241 21.97 -3.21 11.67
N LEU A 242 21.21 -2.18 12.08
CA LEU A 242 20.26 -2.26 13.19
C LEU A 242 18.96 -2.99 12.80
N LEU A 243 18.63 -3.03 11.51
CA LEU A 243 17.39 -3.58 10.99
C LEU A 243 17.44 -5.12 10.92
N SER A 244 17.39 -5.76 12.08
CA SER A 244 17.45 -7.23 12.20
C SER A 244 16.33 -7.97 11.46
N ARG A 245 15.24 -7.29 11.10
CA ARG A 245 14.10 -7.87 10.37
C ARG A 245 14.11 -7.60 8.86
N LEU A 246 15.10 -6.84 8.37
CA LEU A 246 15.17 -6.44 6.97
C LEU A 246 15.41 -7.66 6.09
N LYS A 247 14.52 -7.87 5.11
CA LYS A 247 14.56 -8.95 4.13
C LYS A 247 14.81 -8.44 2.72
N PHE A 248 14.33 -7.25 2.39
CA PHE A 248 14.46 -6.67 1.07
C PHE A 248 15.07 -5.28 1.15
N LEU A 249 16.12 -5.04 0.35
CA LEU A 249 16.76 -3.74 0.22
C LEU A 249 17.10 -3.46 -1.25
N ASP A 250 16.53 -2.38 -1.80
CA ASP A 250 16.88 -1.89 -3.14
C ASP A 250 17.74 -0.62 -3.06
N LEU A 251 19.01 -0.73 -3.48
CA LEU A 251 19.99 0.35 -3.56
C LEU A 251 20.39 0.66 -5.02
N CYS A 252 19.56 0.29 -5.99
CA CYS A 252 19.88 0.51 -7.39
C CYS A 252 20.14 2.01 -7.65
N GLY A 253 21.30 2.30 -8.25
CA GLY A 253 21.78 3.66 -8.51
C GLY A 253 22.36 4.40 -7.30
N ALA A 254 22.66 3.72 -6.19
CA ALA A 254 23.42 4.31 -5.07
C ALA A 254 24.90 4.49 -5.46
N GLN A 255 25.18 5.50 -6.28
CA GLN A 255 26.51 5.72 -6.87
C GLN A 255 27.60 6.11 -5.85
N ASN A 256 27.19 6.69 -4.72
CA ASN A 256 28.06 7.11 -3.62
C ASN A 256 28.14 6.08 -2.48
N LEU A 257 27.58 4.87 -2.68
CA LEU A 257 27.77 3.72 -1.79
C LEU A 257 29.10 3.06 -2.12
N SER A 258 29.98 2.92 -1.11
CA SER A 258 31.25 2.20 -1.22
C SER A 258 31.24 0.90 -0.41
N ASP A 259 32.38 0.23 -0.37
CA ASP A 259 32.57 -0.98 0.43
C ASP A 259 32.39 -0.71 1.94
N GLU A 260 32.63 0.52 2.42
CA GLU A 260 32.37 0.90 3.81
C GLU A 260 30.88 0.84 4.16
N GLY A 261 30.01 1.36 3.28
CA GLY A 261 28.56 1.27 3.43
C GLY A 261 28.07 -0.17 3.34
N LEU A 262 28.61 -0.97 2.40
CA LEU A 262 28.27 -2.39 2.31
C LEU A 262 28.71 -3.19 3.53
N SER A 263 29.85 -2.85 4.15
CA SER A 263 30.26 -3.44 5.43
C SER A 263 29.23 -3.20 6.53
N CYS A 264 28.59 -2.03 6.56
CA CYS A 264 27.48 -1.77 7.49
C CYS A 264 26.24 -2.63 7.17
N ILE A 265 25.90 -2.77 5.89
CA ILE A 265 24.75 -3.56 5.39
C ILE A 265 24.96 -5.05 5.65
N SER A 266 26.21 -5.54 5.62
CA SER A 266 26.55 -6.95 5.88
C SER A 266 26.07 -7.47 7.24
N LYS A 267 25.76 -6.57 8.18
CA LYS A 267 25.20 -6.91 9.51
C LYS A 267 23.74 -7.35 9.45
N CYS A 268 23.03 -7.12 8.34
CA CYS A 268 21.64 -7.53 8.13
C CYS A 268 21.54 -9.04 7.81
N LYS A 269 21.68 -9.89 8.83
CA LYS A 269 21.73 -11.36 8.68
C LYS A 269 20.48 -12.01 8.05
N ASN A 270 19.33 -11.34 8.13
CA ASN A 270 18.06 -11.80 7.59
C ASN A 270 17.74 -11.22 6.20
N LEU A 271 18.69 -10.50 5.59
CA LEU A 271 18.51 -9.95 4.25
C LEU A 271 18.42 -11.09 3.23
N GLU A 272 17.33 -11.14 2.48
CA GLU A 272 17.02 -12.18 1.49
C GLU A 272 17.23 -11.67 0.05
N SER A 273 16.99 -10.37 -0.19
CA SER A 273 17.12 -9.74 -1.51
C SER A 273 17.84 -8.40 -1.41
N LEU A 274 18.92 -8.26 -2.18
CA LEU A 274 19.72 -7.03 -2.29
C LEU A 274 19.93 -6.65 -3.75
N ASN A 275 19.63 -5.40 -4.09
CA ASN A 275 19.90 -4.83 -5.41
C ASN A 275 20.98 -3.76 -5.35
N LEU A 276 22.14 -4.04 -5.96
CA LEU A 276 23.31 -3.16 -6.09
C LEU A 276 23.53 -2.69 -7.53
N THR A 277 22.56 -2.86 -8.42
CA THR A 277 22.67 -2.44 -9.82
C THR A 277 23.05 -0.96 -9.91
N TRP A 278 24.05 -0.60 -10.71
CA TRP A 278 24.60 0.77 -10.84
C TRP A 278 25.23 1.37 -9.58
N CYS A 279 25.69 0.55 -8.62
CA CYS A 279 26.52 1.02 -7.51
C CYS A 279 27.99 1.10 -7.94
N THR A 280 28.34 2.15 -8.68
CA THR A 280 29.63 2.29 -9.38
C THR A 280 30.85 2.52 -8.48
N SER A 281 30.66 2.64 -7.17
CA SER A 281 31.75 2.82 -6.19
C SER A 281 32.01 1.58 -5.34
N VAL A 282 31.20 0.52 -5.52
CA VAL A 282 31.37 -0.78 -4.87
C VAL A 282 32.37 -1.64 -5.65
N THR A 283 33.23 -2.34 -4.91
CA THR A 283 34.20 -3.30 -5.44
C THR A 283 33.89 -4.73 -4.95
N ASP A 284 34.78 -5.67 -5.28
CA ASP A 284 34.72 -7.06 -4.81
C ASP A 284 34.82 -7.16 -3.28
N GLU A 285 35.57 -6.28 -2.60
CA GLU A 285 35.67 -6.26 -1.13
C GLU A 285 34.31 -6.04 -0.44
N GLY A 286 33.50 -5.13 -0.96
CA GLY A 286 32.15 -4.88 -0.46
C GLY A 286 31.21 -6.07 -0.71
N VAL A 287 31.31 -6.69 -1.90
CA VAL A 287 30.52 -7.89 -2.23
C VAL A 287 30.94 -9.09 -1.36
N ILE A 288 32.24 -9.28 -1.10
CA ILE A 288 32.76 -10.29 -0.17
C ILE A 288 32.22 -10.05 1.24
N SER A 289 32.14 -8.78 1.67
CA SER A 289 31.55 -8.43 2.97
C SER A 289 30.08 -8.83 3.06
N ILE A 290 29.29 -8.56 2.01
CA ILE A 290 27.89 -9.01 1.92
C ILE A 290 27.80 -10.53 1.96
N ALA A 291 28.61 -11.24 1.17
CA ALA A 291 28.60 -12.70 1.12
C ALA A 291 28.94 -13.35 2.48
N LYS A 292 29.82 -12.74 3.26
CA LYS A 292 30.19 -13.19 4.62
C LYS A 292 29.11 -12.88 5.66
N GLY A 293 28.46 -11.71 5.57
CA GLY A 293 27.56 -11.22 6.61
C GLY A 293 26.08 -11.54 6.41
N CYS A 294 25.58 -11.45 5.18
CA CYS A 294 24.18 -11.66 4.83
C CYS A 294 23.89 -13.14 4.56
N THR A 295 23.90 -13.96 5.62
CA THR A 295 23.79 -15.42 5.52
C THR A 295 22.46 -15.95 4.98
N SER A 296 21.41 -15.13 4.94
CA SER A 296 20.09 -15.49 4.42
C SER A 296 19.85 -15.03 2.97
N LEU A 297 20.87 -14.46 2.31
CA LEU A 297 20.72 -13.84 1.00
C LEU A 297 20.42 -14.89 -0.08
N GLN A 298 19.32 -14.68 -0.80
CA GLN A 298 18.84 -15.55 -1.88
C GLN A 298 18.98 -14.88 -3.24
N PHE A 299 18.81 -13.55 -3.30
CA PHE A 299 18.86 -12.77 -4.52
C PHE A 299 19.83 -11.60 -4.37
N LEU A 300 20.90 -11.62 -5.16
CA LEU A 300 21.82 -10.50 -5.31
C LEU A 300 21.80 -10.03 -6.76
N ARG A 301 21.35 -8.79 -7.00
CA ARG A 301 21.46 -8.15 -8.32
C ARG A 301 22.63 -7.18 -8.31
N TYR A 302 23.61 -7.41 -9.18
CA TYR A 302 24.78 -6.57 -9.32
C TYR A 302 25.11 -6.43 -10.81
N ILE A 303 24.74 -5.31 -11.40
CA ILE A 303 25.09 -4.97 -12.78
C ILE A 303 25.80 -3.64 -12.75
N ASN A 304 26.91 -3.54 -13.47
CA ASN A 304 27.72 -2.32 -13.56
C ASN A 304 28.26 -1.84 -12.20
N LEU A 305 28.85 -2.78 -11.46
CA LEU A 305 29.74 -2.47 -10.33
C LEU A 305 31.14 -2.14 -10.85
N ARG A 306 31.95 -1.45 -10.05
CA ARG A 306 33.31 -1.08 -10.47
C ARG A 306 34.18 -2.33 -10.52
N ASN A 307 34.76 -2.62 -11.69
CA ASN A 307 35.77 -3.66 -11.87
C ASN A 307 35.34 -5.09 -11.49
N LEU A 308 34.04 -5.43 -11.61
CA LEU A 308 33.51 -6.79 -11.52
C LEU A 308 33.14 -7.35 -12.89
#